data_AF-A0A8C6QVB3-F1
#
_entry.id   AF-A0A8C6QVB3-F1
#
_cell.length_a   1.000
_cell.length_b   1.000
_cell.length_c   1.000
_cell.angle_alpha   90.00
_cell.angle_beta   90.00
_cell.angle_gamma   90.00
#
_symmetry.space_group_name_H-M   'P 1'
#
loop_
_entity.id
_entity.type
_entity.pdbx_description
1 polymer ?
#
loop_
_entity_poly.entity_id
_entity_poly.type
_entity_poly.pdbx_seq_one_letter_code
_entity_poly.pdbx_strand_id
1 'polypeptide(L)'
;MSASLKESLQLQLLEMEMVFSMFPNQGEVKLEDVNALTNIKRYLEGTREALPPNIEFVISLQIEEPKVTIDLQVTMPHSYPYVALQLFARSSELDRQQQLLLNQGLTSYIGTFDPGELCVCAAIQWLQDNSASYFLNRKLVCEPSTQAKPVKNTFLRMWIYSHHIYQQDLRKKILEVGKRLDVTGFCMTGKPGIICVEGFKDHCEEFWHTIRYPSWKHISCKHAESVETEGDGKDLRLFHSFEELLLEAHGDYGLRNDYHMNLGQFLEFLKKHKREHVFQILFGIESKSSES
;
A
#
# COMPACT_ATOMS: atom_id res chain seq x y z
N MET A 1 10.56 -6.80 -31.94
CA MET A 1 9.81 -7.70 -32.84
C MET A 1 8.46 -7.92 -32.18
N SER A 2 7.35 -7.51 -32.79
CA SER A 2 6.03 -7.77 -32.22
C SER A 2 5.67 -9.22 -32.46
N ALA A 3 5.58 -10.03 -31.40
CA ALA A 3 5.08 -11.40 -31.51
C ALA A 3 3.67 -11.38 -32.09
N SER A 4 3.35 -12.40 -32.90
CA SER A 4 2.02 -12.51 -33.50
C SER A 4 1.00 -12.83 -32.42
N LEU A 5 -0.15 -12.16 -32.43
CA LEU A 5 -1.29 -12.46 -31.55
C LEU A 5 -1.60 -13.98 -31.52
N LYS A 6 -1.45 -14.67 -32.66
CA LYS A 6 -1.68 -16.10 -32.74
C LYS A 6 -0.64 -16.92 -31.96
N GLU A 7 0.62 -16.50 -31.93
CA GLU A 7 1.68 -17.17 -31.17
C GLU A 7 1.41 -17.03 -29.67
N SER A 8 1.05 -15.82 -29.20
CA SER A 8 0.66 -15.58 -27.81
C SER A 8 -0.51 -16.48 -27.37
N LEU A 9 -1.55 -16.58 -28.19
CA LEU A 9 -2.71 -17.43 -27.92
C LEU A 9 -2.36 -18.94 -27.93
N GLN A 10 -1.42 -19.38 -28.77
CA GLN A 10 -0.93 -20.76 -28.76
C GLN A 10 -0.17 -21.07 -27.46
N LEU A 11 0.72 -20.18 -27.03
CA LEU A 11 1.46 -20.30 -25.77
C LEU A 11 0.53 -20.34 -24.55
N GLN A 12 -0.52 -19.52 -24.56
CA GLN A 12 -1.57 -19.53 -23.54
C GLN A 12 -2.28 -20.89 -23.46
N LEU A 13 -2.66 -21.49 -24.59
CA LEU A 13 -3.29 -22.81 -24.60
C LEU A 13 -2.36 -23.90 -24.06
N LEU A 14 -1.08 -23.87 -24.44
CA LEU A 14 -0.08 -24.80 -23.93
C LEU A 14 0.08 -24.68 -22.41
N GLU A 15 0.11 -23.46 -21.88
CA GLU A 15 0.20 -23.26 -20.44
C GLU A 15 -1.04 -23.78 -19.70
N MET A 16 -2.24 -23.58 -20.26
CA MET A 16 -3.46 -24.15 -19.68
C MET A 16 -3.42 -25.68 -19.65
N GLU A 17 -2.89 -26.33 -20.69
CA GLU A 17 -2.70 -27.78 -20.70
C GLU A 17 -1.73 -28.25 -19.60
N MET A 18 -0.65 -27.50 -19.36
CA MET A 18 0.27 -27.77 -18.24
C MET A 18 -0.42 -27.60 -16.89
N VAL A 19 -1.19 -26.52 -16.70
CA VAL A 19 -1.93 -26.27 -15.46
C VAL A 19 -2.95 -27.39 -15.19
N PHE A 20 -3.72 -27.83 -16.20
CA PHE A 20 -4.64 -28.96 -16.02
C PHE A 20 -3.92 -30.28 -15.70
N SER A 21 -2.70 -30.47 -16.20
CA SER A 21 -1.89 -31.63 -15.83
C SER A 21 -1.37 -31.57 -14.39
N MET A 22 -1.09 -30.37 -13.87
CA MET A 22 -0.65 -30.18 -12.48
C MET A 22 -1.80 -30.30 -11.48
N PHE A 23 -3.02 -29.95 -11.88
CA PHE A 23 -4.23 -29.95 -11.04
C PHE A 23 -5.30 -30.88 -11.63
N PRO A 24 -5.13 -32.21 -11.48
CA PRO A 24 -6.03 -33.20 -12.08
C PRO A 24 -7.38 -33.30 -11.37
N ASN A 25 -7.54 -32.76 -10.15
CA ASN A 25 -8.77 -32.93 -9.39
C ASN A 25 -9.86 -31.97 -9.88
N GLN A 26 -11.10 -32.46 -9.89
CA GLN A 26 -12.24 -31.64 -10.31
C GLN A 26 -12.49 -30.51 -9.30
N GLY A 27 -12.48 -29.26 -9.81
CA GLY A 27 -12.75 -28.06 -9.04
C GLY A 27 -11.52 -27.32 -8.51
N GLU A 28 -10.31 -27.81 -8.75
CA GLU A 28 -9.06 -27.09 -8.42
C GLU A 28 -8.82 -25.90 -9.35
N VAL A 29 -9.12 -26.08 -10.63
CA VAL A 29 -9.04 -25.02 -11.66
C VAL A 29 -10.45 -24.71 -12.16
N LYS A 30 -10.86 -23.45 -12.01
CA LYS A 30 -12.17 -22.96 -12.43
C LYS A 30 -11.99 -21.87 -13.47
N LEU A 31 -12.36 -22.16 -14.71
CA LEU A 31 -12.45 -21.15 -15.76
C LEU A 31 -13.68 -20.25 -15.51
N GLU A 32 -13.52 -18.94 -15.68
CA GLU A 32 -14.66 -18.00 -15.64
C GLU A 32 -15.61 -18.22 -16.82
N ASP A 33 -15.04 -18.43 -18.02
CA ASP A 33 -15.77 -18.89 -19.22
C ASP A 33 -15.25 -20.25 -19.68
N VAL A 34 -16.09 -21.28 -19.53
CA VAL A 34 -15.81 -22.66 -19.97
C VAL A 34 -15.56 -22.76 -21.47
N ASN A 35 -16.04 -21.79 -22.27
CA ASN A 35 -15.86 -21.78 -23.72
C ASN A 35 -14.63 -20.97 -24.16
N ALA A 36 -13.91 -20.28 -23.26
CA ALA A 36 -12.80 -19.41 -23.60
C ALA A 36 -11.73 -20.17 -24.42
N LEU A 37 -11.29 -21.33 -23.93
CA LEU A 37 -10.28 -22.16 -24.60
C LEU A 37 -10.74 -22.65 -25.97
N THR A 38 -12.01 -23.05 -26.09
CA THR A 38 -12.61 -23.49 -27.36
C THR A 38 -12.69 -22.35 -28.36
N ASN A 39 -13.06 -21.14 -27.92
CA ASN A 39 -13.12 -19.95 -28.77
C ASN A 39 -11.73 -19.54 -29.27
N ILE A 40 -10.68 -19.68 -28.45
CA ILE A 40 -9.30 -19.44 -28.84
C ILE A 40 -8.84 -20.47 -29.87
N LYS A 41 -9.09 -21.77 -29.65
CA LYS A 41 -8.79 -22.84 -30.62
C LYS A 41 -9.42 -22.56 -31.99
N ARG A 42 -10.71 -22.19 -32.00
CA ARG A 42 -11.43 -21.83 -33.24
C ARG A 42 -10.86 -20.60 -33.95
N TYR A 43 -10.42 -19.59 -33.18
CA TYR A 43 -9.76 -18.41 -33.72
C TYR A 43 -8.42 -18.75 -34.37
N LEU A 44 -7.62 -19.62 -33.73
CA LEU A 44 -6.34 -20.10 -34.26
C LEU A 44 -6.50 -20.92 -35.55
N GLU A 45 -7.53 -21.78 -35.60
CA GLU A 45 -7.91 -22.57 -36.77
C GLU A 45 -8.51 -21.73 -37.92
N GLY A 46 -8.84 -20.46 -37.67
CA GLY A 46 -9.47 -19.57 -38.65
C GLY A 46 -10.95 -19.82 -38.87
N THR A 47 -11.59 -20.67 -38.06
CA THR A 47 -13.05 -20.92 -38.13
C THR A 47 -13.89 -19.81 -37.49
N ARG A 48 -13.23 -18.88 -36.78
CA ARG A 48 -13.81 -17.70 -36.16
C ARG A 48 -12.92 -16.49 -36.45
N GLU A 49 -13.49 -15.44 -37.05
CA GLU A 49 -12.77 -14.17 -37.29
C GLU A 49 -12.79 -13.22 -36.08
N ALA A 50 -13.84 -13.29 -35.27
CA ALA A 50 -13.98 -12.43 -34.09
C ALA A 50 -12.95 -12.82 -33.01
N LEU A 51 -12.33 -11.80 -32.41
CA LEU A 51 -11.38 -11.98 -31.31
C LEU A 51 -12.02 -12.81 -30.17
N PRO A 52 -11.31 -13.80 -29.62
CA PRO A 52 -11.78 -14.55 -28.46
C PRO A 52 -11.74 -13.71 -27.18
N PRO A 53 -12.37 -14.15 -26.09
CA PRO A 53 -12.17 -13.55 -24.78
C PRO A 53 -10.77 -13.89 -24.21
N ASN A 54 -10.31 -13.10 -23.24
CA ASN A 54 -9.13 -13.42 -22.44
C ASN A 54 -9.33 -14.73 -21.65
N ILE A 55 -8.24 -15.41 -21.31
CA ILE A 55 -8.32 -16.57 -20.42
C ILE A 55 -8.27 -16.06 -18.98
N GLU A 56 -9.37 -16.30 -18.25
CA GLU A 56 -9.52 -15.94 -16.85
C GLU A 56 -9.96 -17.17 -16.06
N PHE A 57 -9.24 -17.45 -14.98
CA PHE A 57 -9.50 -18.62 -14.15
C PHE A 57 -8.98 -18.45 -12.73
N VAL A 58 -9.49 -19.29 -11.85
CA VAL A 58 -9.08 -19.36 -10.45
C VAL A 58 -8.50 -20.74 -10.16
N ILE A 59 -7.34 -20.78 -9.51
CA ILE A 59 -6.71 -21.99 -9.00
C ILE A 59 -6.82 -21.98 -7.47
N SER A 60 -7.44 -23.00 -6.88
CA SER A 60 -7.48 -23.17 -5.43
C SER A 60 -6.29 -24.01 -4.97
N LEU A 61 -5.31 -23.36 -4.36
CA LEU A 61 -4.09 -23.97 -3.84
C LEU A 61 -4.27 -24.36 -2.36
N GLN A 62 -3.96 -25.61 -2.04
CA GLN A 62 -3.87 -26.07 -0.65
C GLN A 62 -2.42 -25.96 -0.18
N ILE A 63 -2.19 -25.15 0.85
CA ILE A 63 -0.91 -25.03 1.52
C ILE A 63 -0.92 -26.01 2.70
N GLU A 64 0.15 -26.80 2.87
CA GLU A 64 0.19 -27.83 3.90
C GLU A 64 0.54 -27.28 5.29
N GLU A 65 1.42 -26.27 5.36
CA GLU A 65 1.92 -25.71 6.62
C GLU A 65 2.08 -24.17 6.54
N PRO A 66 1.18 -23.37 7.14
CA PRO A 66 -0.05 -23.78 7.82
C PRO A 66 -1.09 -24.31 6.84
N LYS A 67 -1.97 -25.20 7.30
CA LYS A 67 -3.02 -25.80 6.47
C LYS A 67 -4.07 -24.77 6.09
N VAL A 68 -3.87 -24.08 4.96
CA VAL A 68 -4.74 -22.99 4.47
C VAL A 68 -5.00 -23.13 2.98
N THR A 69 -6.11 -22.54 2.53
CA THR A 69 -6.47 -22.49 1.11
C THR A 69 -6.23 -21.09 0.56
N ILE A 70 -5.54 -20.99 -0.57
CA ILE A 70 -5.32 -19.74 -1.31
C ILE A 70 -5.99 -19.88 -2.68
N ASP A 71 -6.89 -18.98 -2.99
CA ASP A 71 -7.42 -18.85 -4.34
C ASP A 71 -6.54 -17.87 -5.13
N LEU A 72 -5.90 -18.36 -6.17
CA LEU A 72 -5.13 -17.57 -7.13
C LEU A 72 -6.00 -17.26 -8.34
N GLN A 73 -6.41 -16.01 -8.50
CA GLN A 73 -7.05 -15.52 -9.71
C GLN A 73 -5.98 -15.15 -10.74
N VAL A 74 -6.11 -15.68 -11.95
CA VAL A 74 -5.20 -15.49 -13.07
C VAL A 74 -5.97 -14.91 -14.25
N THR A 75 -5.47 -13.80 -14.80
CA THR A 75 -6.01 -13.17 -16.01
C THR A 75 -4.90 -13.04 -17.04
N MET A 76 -5.00 -13.80 -18.12
CA MET A 76 -4.08 -13.78 -19.26
C MET A 76 -4.60 -12.85 -20.35
N PRO A 77 -4.01 -11.67 -20.56
CA PRO A 77 -4.36 -10.82 -21.70
C PRO A 77 -3.90 -11.49 -23.01
N HIS A 78 -4.51 -11.14 -24.14
CA HIS A 78 -4.11 -11.65 -25.46
C HIS A 78 -2.63 -11.50 -25.83
N SER A 79 -1.93 -10.55 -25.19
CA SER A 79 -0.51 -10.29 -25.43
C SER A 79 0.44 -11.09 -24.53
N TYR A 80 -0.07 -11.81 -23.53
CA TYR A 80 0.73 -12.69 -22.67
C TYR A 80 1.23 -13.91 -23.48
N PRO A 81 2.50 -14.36 -23.33
CA PRO A 81 3.50 -14.01 -22.30
C PRO A 81 4.41 -12.80 -22.58
N TYR A 82 4.17 -12.01 -23.64
CA TYR A 82 4.99 -10.83 -23.93
C TYR A 82 4.59 -9.59 -23.12
N VAL A 83 3.40 -9.63 -22.51
CA VAL A 83 2.92 -8.67 -21.52
C VAL A 83 2.59 -9.44 -20.25
N ALA A 84 2.97 -8.90 -19.10
CA ALA A 84 2.68 -9.52 -17.80
C ALA A 84 1.18 -9.80 -17.65
N LEU A 85 0.86 -11.01 -17.20
CA LEU A 85 -0.49 -11.37 -16.78
C LEU A 85 -0.84 -10.67 -15.46
N GLN A 86 -2.12 -10.68 -15.10
CA GLN A 86 -2.58 -10.17 -13.81
C GLN A 86 -2.83 -11.34 -12.86
N LEU A 87 -2.23 -11.28 -11.67
CA LEU A 87 -2.45 -12.24 -10.60
C LEU A 87 -3.08 -11.56 -9.40
N PHE A 88 -3.96 -12.29 -8.74
CA PHE A 88 -4.48 -11.88 -7.45
C PHE A 88 -4.69 -13.10 -6.55
N ALA A 89 -3.86 -13.22 -5.52
CA ALA A 89 -3.98 -14.24 -4.50
C ALA A 89 -4.87 -13.74 -3.35
N ARG A 90 -5.86 -14.56 -2.96
CA ARG A 90 -6.77 -14.30 -1.85
C ARG A 90 -6.90 -15.53 -0.95
N SER A 91 -7.06 -15.31 0.34
CA SER A 91 -7.35 -16.37 1.31
C SER A 91 -8.24 -15.80 2.41
N SER A 92 -9.12 -16.63 3.00
CA SER A 92 -9.93 -16.23 4.15
C SER A 92 -9.10 -15.97 5.39
N GLU A 93 -7.93 -16.60 5.49
CA GLU A 93 -7.06 -16.54 6.67
C GLU A 93 -6.04 -15.38 6.59
N LEU A 94 -6.01 -14.61 5.49
CA LEU A 94 -5.13 -13.45 5.33
C LEU A 94 -5.86 -12.16 5.71
N ASP A 95 -5.21 -11.35 6.54
CA ASP A 95 -5.64 -9.97 6.79
C ASP A 95 -5.31 -9.07 5.58
N ARG A 96 -6.00 -7.92 5.46
CA ARG A 96 -5.83 -6.95 4.34
C ARG A 96 -4.35 -6.62 4.07
N GLN A 97 -3.56 -6.43 5.12
CA GLN A 97 -2.14 -6.09 5.00
C GLN A 97 -1.30 -7.29 4.52
N GLN A 98 -1.55 -8.49 5.04
CA GLN A 98 -0.84 -9.70 4.61
C GLN A 98 -1.16 -10.04 3.16
N GLN A 99 -2.42 -9.87 2.75
CA GLN A 99 -2.84 -10.04 1.36
C GLN A 99 -2.15 -9.04 0.43
N LEU A 100 -2.01 -7.77 0.85
CA LEU A 100 -1.29 -6.77 0.08
C LEU A 100 0.19 -7.15 -0.08
N LEU A 101 0.87 -7.56 1.00
CA LEU A 101 2.27 -7.99 0.97
C LEU A 101 2.47 -9.23 0.09
N LEU A 102 1.59 -10.23 0.18
CA LEU A 102 1.62 -11.44 -0.64
C LEU A 102 1.49 -11.08 -2.13
N ASN A 103 0.51 -10.25 -2.49
CA ASN A 103 0.27 -9.85 -3.88
C ASN A 103 1.39 -8.96 -4.43
N GLN A 104 1.99 -8.10 -3.59
CA GLN A 104 3.17 -7.34 -3.97
C GLN A 104 4.37 -8.25 -4.25
N GLY A 105 4.67 -9.18 -3.35
CA GLY A 105 5.75 -10.16 -3.54
C GLY A 105 5.54 -11.00 -4.81
N LEU A 106 4.31 -11.47 -5.02
CA LEU A 106 3.93 -12.23 -6.21
C LEU A 106 4.12 -11.42 -7.50
N THR A 107 3.63 -10.17 -7.52
CA THR A 107 3.77 -9.29 -8.69
C THR A 107 5.23 -8.96 -8.97
N SER A 108 6.02 -8.71 -7.93
CA SER A 108 7.47 -8.47 -8.06
C SER A 108 8.20 -9.69 -8.60
N TYR A 109 7.86 -10.90 -8.14
CA TYR A 109 8.44 -12.14 -8.64
C TYR A 109 8.11 -12.38 -10.13
N ILE A 110 6.86 -12.21 -10.54
CA ILE A 110 6.48 -12.37 -11.95
C ILE A 110 7.09 -11.28 -12.84
N GLY A 111 7.32 -10.09 -12.29
CA GLY A 111 8.01 -9.01 -12.99
C GLY A 111 9.49 -9.30 -13.31
N THR A 112 10.08 -10.38 -12.79
CA THR A 112 11.47 -10.77 -13.13
C THR A 112 11.57 -11.65 -14.39
N PHE A 113 10.45 -12.13 -14.92
CA PHE A 113 10.42 -13.00 -16.09
C PHE A 113 10.59 -12.20 -17.39
N ASP A 114 11.31 -12.78 -18.34
CA ASP A 114 11.52 -12.14 -19.63
C ASP A 114 10.27 -12.25 -20.53
N PRO A 115 10.01 -11.26 -21.41
CA PRO A 115 8.89 -11.33 -22.34
C PRO A 115 8.95 -12.58 -23.22
N GLY A 116 7.90 -13.40 -23.18
CA GLY A 116 7.83 -14.68 -23.89
C GLY A 116 7.86 -15.90 -22.98
N GLU A 117 8.22 -15.76 -21.70
CA GLU A 117 8.25 -16.85 -20.74
C GLU A 117 6.88 -17.09 -20.08
N LEU A 118 6.52 -18.38 -19.94
CA LEU A 118 5.32 -18.81 -19.24
C LEU A 118 5.56 -18.76 -17.73
N CYS A 119 4.71 -18.06 -16.99
CA CYS A 119 4.96 -17.73 -15.59
C CYS A 119 3.87 -18.17 -14.61
N VAL A 120 2.77 -18.79 -15.05
CA VAL A 120 1.71 -19.28 -14.14
C VAL A 120 2.21 -20.42 -13.26
N CYS A 121 2.86 -21.42 -13.83
CA CYS A 121 3.41 -22.52 -13.03
C CYS A 121 4.45 -22.03 -12.02
N ALA A 122 5.26 -21.04 -12.41
CA ALA A 122 6.21 -20.39 -11.51
C ALA A 122 5.51 -19.61 -10.39
N ALA A 123 4.41 -18.92 -10.70
CA ALA A 123 3.58 -18.22 -9.70
C ALA A 123 3.01 -19.18 -8.64
N ILE A 124 2.52 -20.34 -9.10
CA ILE A 124 1.97 -21.39 -8.24
C ILE A 124 3.06 -21.92 -7.29
N GLN A 125 4.22 -22.27 -7.84
CA GLN A 125 5.35 -22.74 -7.04
C GLN A 125 5.80 -21.70 -6.02
N TRP A 126 5.94 -20.43 -6.46
CA TRP A 126 6.31 -19.34 -5.58
C TRP A 126 5.32 -19.16 -4.43
N LEU A 127 4.02 -19.27 -4.70
CA LEU A 127 2.99 -19.22 -3.64
C LEU A 127 3.12 -20.40 -2.69
N GLN A 128 3.35 -21.62 -3.18
CA GLN A 128 3.55 -22.78 -2.32
C GLN A 128 4.76 -22.60 -1.41
N ASP A 129 5.89 -22.10 -1.94
CA ASP A 129 7.14 -21.96 -1.20
C ASP A 129 7.13 -20.78 -0.21
N ASN A 130 6.46 -19.68 -0.56
CA ASN A 130 6.54 -18.44 0.21
C ASN A 130 5.30 -18.16 1.07
N SER A 131 4.17 -18.82 0.80
CA SER A 131 2.89 -18.57 1.49
C SER A 131 3.00 -18.65 3.01
N ALA A 132 3.65 -19.70 3.54
CA ALA A 132 3.76 -19.95 4.97
C ALA A 132 4.25 -18.72 5.76
N SER A 133 5.23 -18.00 5.23
CA SER A 133 5.78 -16.79 5.85
C SER A 133 4.72 -15.69 6.04
N TYR A 134 3.79 -15.54 5.11
CA TYR A 134 2.74 -14.52 5.18
C TYR A 134 1.63 -14.87 6.17
N PHE A 135 1.33 -16.17 6.37
CA PHE A 135 0.32 -16.63 7.34
C PHE A 135 0.87 -16.71 8.77
N LEU A 136 2.12 -17.15 8.93
CA LEU A 136 2.78 -17.24 10.24
C LEU A 136 3.11 -15.86 10.81
N ASN A 137 3.23 -14.84 9.94
CA ASN A 137 3.42 -13.45 10.31
C ASN A 137 2.11 -12.77 10.76
N ARG A 138 1.41 -13.33 11.75
CA ARG A 138 0.37 -12.60 12.49
C ARG A 138 0.97 -11.59 13.48
N LYS A 139 2.29 -11.70 13.75
CA LYS A 139 3.06 -10.81 14.64
C LYS A 139 4.57 -10.79 14.29
N LEU A 140 4.99 -10.19 13.19
CA LEU A 140 6.37 -9.73 12.95
C LEU A 140 6.24 -8.54 11.97
N VAL A 141 6.46 -7.26 12.30
CA VAL A 141 7.63 -6.67 12.97
C VAL A 141 8.87 -7.48 12.67
N CYS A 142 9.56 -7.04 11.61
CA CYS A 142 10.94 -7.32 11.28
C CYS A 142 11.71 -8.05 12.39
N GLU A 143 12.15 -9.28 12.10
CA GLU A 143 13.45 -9.73 12.59
C GLU A 143 14.31 -10.23 11.43
N PRO A 144 15.63 -10.04 11.55
CA PRO A 144 16.52 -9.81 10.42
C PRO A 144 17.02 -11.12 9.82
N SER A 145 16.86 -11.29 8.51
CA SER A 145 17.64 -12.30 7.80
C SER A 145 19.08 -11.80 7.67
N THR A 146 19.97 -12.52 8.32
CA THR A 146 21.41 -12.40 8.21
C THR A 146 21.81 -12.43 6.72
N GLN A 147 22.50 -11.38 6.28
CA GLN A 147 23.15 -11.23 4.96
C GLN A 147 22.23 -10.91 3.76
N ALA A 148 21.72 -9.68 3.72
CA ALA A 148 21.60 -8.94 2.46
C ALA A 148 21.80 -7.45 2.75
N LYS A 149 22.41 -6.74 1.78
CA LYS A 149 22.88 -5.34 1.84
C LYS A 149 21.88 -4.39 2.53
N PRO A 150 22.34 -3.35 3.26
CA PRO A 150 21.46 -2.49 4.05
C PRO A 150 20.38 -1.87 3.16
N VAL A 151 19.13 -2.26 3.38
CA VAL A 151 17.98 -1.56 2.84
C VAL A 151 17.94 -0.24 3.58
N LYS A 152 18.33 0.84 2.91
CA LYS A 152 18.20 2.20 3.43
C LYS A 152 16.70 2.48 3.58
N ASN A 153 16.20 2.39 4.80
CA ASN A 153 14.83 2.79 5.09
C ASN A 153 14.80 4.32 5.21
N THR A 154 13.82 4.95 4.59
CA THR A 154 13.64 6.40 4.70
C THR A 154 12.65 6.69 5.81
N PHE A 155 13.12 7.30 6.89
CA PHE A 155 12.26 7.88 7.90
C PHE A 155 11.74 9.23 7.42
N LEU A 156 10.44 9.46 7.51
CA LEU A 156 9.76 10.65 7.03
C LEU A 156 9.02 11.32 8.18
N ARG A 157 9.09 12.65 8.26
CA ARG A 157 8.23 13.48 9.10
C ARG A 157 7.47 14.48 8.23
N MET A 158 6.15 14.33 8.18
CA MET A 158 5.25 15.18 7.41
C MET A 158 4.53 16.18 8.31
N TRP A 159 4.52 17.43 7.88
CA TRP A 159 3.79 18.52 8.52
C TRP A 159 2.65 18.96 7.63
N ILE A 160 1.44 18.72 8.10
CA ILE A 160 0.22 18.85 7.32
C ILE A 160 -0.61 19.96 7.94
N TYR A 161 -0.93 20.94 7.11
CA TYR A 161 -1.78 22.06 7.46
C TYR A 161 -3.19 21.82 6.94
N SER A 162 -4.18 22.03 7.81
CA SER A 162 -5.59 22.13 7.48
C SER A 162 -6.13 23.48 7.91
N HIS A 163 -7.04 24.06 7.13
CA HIS A 163 -7.72 25.30 7.53
C HIS A 163 -8.48 25.14 8.85
N HIS A 164 -9.05 23.97 9.12
CA HIS A 164 -9.63 23.60 10.40
C HIS A 164 -9.81 22.08 10.51
N ILE A 165 -9.81 21.55 11.73
CA ILE A 165 -10.16 20.16 12.05
C ILE A 165 -11.19 20.21 13.19
N TYR A 166 -12.47 20.24 12.83
CA TYR A 166 -13.59 20.32 13.80
C TYR A 166 -14.43 19.05 13.87
N GLN A 167 -14.55 18.31 12.77
CA GLN A 167 -15.38 17.12 12.71
C GLN A 167 -14.84 16.04 13.66
N GLN A 168 -15.70 15.51 14.53
CA GLN A 168 -15.30 14.47 15.47
C GLN A 168 -14.95 13.16 14.77
N ASP A 169 -15.65 12.80 13.70
CA ASP A 169 -15.35 11.58 12.92
C ASP A 169 -13.99 11.66 12.24
N LEU A 170 -13.66 12.85 11.73
CA LEU A 170 -12.36 13.19 11.18
C LEU A 170 -11.24 13.05 12.23
N ARG A 171 -11.44 13.64 13.41
CA ARG A 171 -10.52 13.54 14.55
C ARG A 171 -10.28 12.08 14.95
N LYS A 172 -11.35 11.29 15.09
CA LYS A 172 -11.26 9.85 15.41
C LYS A 172 -10.53 9.09 14.32
N LYS A 173 -10.85 9.33 13.04
CA LYS A 173 -10.19 8.68 11.90
C LYS A 173 -8.71 8.98 11.87
N ILE A 174 -8.28 10.23 12.09
CA ILE A 174 -6.87 10.60 12.14
C ILE A 174 -6.12 9.81 13.23
N LEU A 175 -6.69 9.75 14.44
CA LEU A 175 -6.09 9.01 15.55
C LEU A 175 -6.07 7.49 15.32
N GLU A 176 -7.15 6.93 14.76
CA GLU A 176 -7.25 5.50 14.45
C GLU A 176 -6.24 5.09 13.37
N VAL A 177 -6.12 5.87 12.30
CA VAL A 177 -5.15 5.61 11.22
C VAL A 177 -3.72 5.75 11.74
N GLY A 178 -3.45 6.73 12.60
CA GLY A 178 -2.14 6.89 13.25
C GLY A 178 -1.73 5.64 14.03
N LYS A 179 -2.64 5.13 14.88
CA LYS A 179 -2.42 3.89 15.64
C LYS A 179 -2.30 2.66 14.75
N ARG A 180 -3.12 2.56 13.70
CA ARG A 180 -3.13 1.41 12.79
C ARG A 180 -1.83 1.26 12.00
N LEU A 181 -1.21 2.38 11.60
CA LEU A 181 0.00 2.40 10.77
C LEU A 181 1.30 2.50 11.60
N ASP A 182 1.23 2.39 12.93
CA ASP A 182 2.36 2.59 13.86
C ASP A 182 3.18 3.86 13.58
N VAL A 183 2.51 4.94 13.17
CA VAL A 183 3.15 6.26 13.05
C VAL A 183 3.01 7.01 14.36
N THR A 184 3.94 7.90 14.65
CA THR A 184 3.88 8.79 15.81
C THR A 184 3.67 10.23 15.40
N GLY A 185 3.36 11.09 16.36
CA GLY A 185 3.13 12.51 16.12
C GLY A 185 1.89 13.01 16.82
N PHE A 186 1.24 14.00 16.23
CA PHE A 186 0.07 14.60 16.84
C PHE A 186 -0.93 15.16 15.83
N CYS A 187 -2.17 15.26 16.28
CA CYS A 187 -3.21 16.04 15.63
C CYS A 187 -3.65 17.17 16.56
N MET A 188 -3.43 18.42 16.14
CA MET A 188 -3.97 19.61 16.78
C MET A 188 -5.30 19.96 16.10
N THR A 189 -6.39 19.77 16.83
CA THR A 189 -7.74 20.09 16.36
C THR A 189 -8.05 21.58 16.54
N GLY A 190 -9.05 22.11 15.84
CA GLY A 190 -9.37 23.54 15.87
C GLY A 190 -8.98 24.29 14.60
N LYS A 191 -8.82 25.61 14.70
CA LYS A 191 -8.47 26.52 13.61
C LYS A 191 -7.18 27.29 13.95
N PRO A 192 -6.09 27.09 13.19
CA PRO A 192 -5.90 26.12 12.11
C PRO A 192 -5.73 24.69 12.67
N GLY A 193 -6.01 23.69 11.84
CA GLY A 193 -5.73 22.29 12.17
C GLY A 193 -4.33 21.90 11.72
N ILE A 194 -3.55 21.26 12.59
CA ILE A 194 -2.18 20.87 12.27
C ILE A 194 -2.00 19.40 12.59
N ILE A 195 -1.40 18.66 11.66
CA ILE A 195 -1.07 17.25 11.86
C ILE A 195 0.42 17.10 11.63
N CYS A 196 1.12 16.54 12.60
CA CYS A 196 2.47 16.04 12.45
C CYS A 196 2.42 14.53 12.44
N VAL A 197 2.97 13.90 11.40
CA VAL A 197 3.15 12.46 11.32
C VAL A 197 4.62 12.17 11.11
N GLU A 198 5.14 11.20 11.84
CA GLU A 198 6.49 10.69 11.66
C GLU A 198 6.52 9.17 11.72
N GLY A 199 7.40 8.57 10.93
CA GLY A 199 7.48 7.12 10.77
C GLY A 199 8.26 6.75 9.52
N PHE A 200 8.18 5.50 9.09
CA PHE A 200 8.74 5.10 7.80
C PHE A 200 7.93 5.67 6.64
N LYS A 201 8.63 6.00 5.54
CA LYS A 201 8.06 6.65 4.36
C LYS A 201 6.74 6.01 3.91
N ASP A 202 6.70 4.69 3.77
CA ASP A 202 5.53 3.97 3.28
C ASP A 202 4.31 4.15 4.21
N HIS A 203 4.52 4.10 5.53
CA HIS A 203 3.46 4.30 6.52
C HIS A 203 2.97 5.76 6.55
N CYS A 204 3.89 6.72 6.42
CA CYS A 204 3.54 8.14 6.37
C CYS A 204 2.78 8.49 5.08
N GLU A 205 3.18 7.92 3.94
CA GLU A 205 2.47 8.09 2.66
C GLU A 205 1.09 7.43 2.72
N GLU A 206 0.94 6.21 3.25
CA GLU A 206 -0.37 5.57 3.43
C GLU A 206 -1.26 6.38 4.39
N PHE A 207 -0.69 6.92 5.47
CA PHE A 207 -1.40 7.83 6.37
C PHE A 207 -1.94 9.03 5.59
N TRP A 208 -1.06 9.70 4.83
CA TRP A 208 -1.42 10.88 4.03
C TRP A 208 -2.52 10.57 3.00
N HIS A 209 -2.40 9.46 2.27
CA HIS A 209 -3.40 9.00 1.32
C HIS A 209 -4.76 8.74 2.00
N THR A 210 -4.77 8.11 3.17
CA THR A 210 -5.98 7.74 3.90
C THR A 210 -6.73 8.95 4.45
N ILE A 211 -6.01 9.97 4.93
CA ILE A 211 -6.64 11.18 5.47
C ILE A 211 -7.04 12.16 4.36
N ARG A 212 -6.38 12.12 3.20
CA ARG A 212 -6.72 12.97 2.04
C ARG A 212 -8.02 12.57 1.34
N TYR A 213 -8.45 11.30 1.45
CA TYR A 213 -9.66 10.77 0.82
C TYR A 213 -10.70 10.38 1.90
N PRO A 214 -11.92 10.98 1.99
CA PRO A 214 -12.67 11.73 0.96
C PRO A 214 -12.80 13.26 1.24
N SER A 215 -12.59 14.07 0.20
CA SER A 215 -12.98 15.49 0.06
C SER A 215 -12.86 16.43 1.28
N TRP A 216 -11.76 16.40 2.04
CA TRP A 216 -11.49 17.45 3.01
C TRP A 216 -10.91 18.66 2.27
N LYS A 217 -11.80 19.56 1.85
CA LYS A 217 -11.42 20.81 1.18
C LYS A 217 -10.47 21.55 2.13
N HIS A 218 -9.23 21.77 1.70
CA HIS A 218 -8.16 22.54 2.37
C HIS A 218 -7.21 21.82 3.34
N ILE A 219 -6.85 20.55 3.11
CA ILE A 219 -5.66 19.91 3.73
C ILE A 219 -4.46 19.89 2.76
N SER A 220 -3.27 20.27 3.24
CA SER A 220 -2.04 20.34 2.44
C SER A 220 -0.81 19.95 3.26
N CYS A 221 0.06 19.09 2.73
CA CYS A 221 1.39 18.86 3.29
C CYS A 221 2.28 20.08 2.98
N LYS A 222 2.72 20.79 4.02
CA LYS A 222 3.52 22.03 3.90
C LYS A 222 5.01 21.79 4.00
N HIS A 223 5.42 20.79 4.76
CA HIS A 223 6.82 20.45 4.95
C HIS A 223 6.97 18.95 5.12
N ALA A 224 8.08 18.40 4.64
CA ALA A 224 8.44 17.00 4.81
C ALA A 224 9.95 16.91 5.05
N GLU A 225 10.34 16.19 6.10
CA GLU A 225 11.74 15.94 6.45
C GLU A 225 12.00 14.45 6.25
N SER A 226 12.99 14.09 5.43
CA SER A 226 13.39 12.69 5.22
C SER A 226 14.81 12.42 5.70
N VAL A 227 15.02 11.30 6.38
CA VAL A 227 16.32 10.84 6.89
C VAL A 227 16.49 9.38 6.51
N GLU A 228 17.59 9.03 5.84
CA GLU A 228 17.94 7.62 5.59
C GLU A 228 18.43 6.98 6.89
N THR A 229 17.93 5.80 7.21
CA THR A 229 18.33 5.01 8.38
C THR A 229 18.40 3.53 8.05
N GLU A 230 19.35 2.84 8.67
CA GLU A 230 19.51 1.39 8.57
C GLU A 230 18.89 0.65 9.77
N GLY A 231 18.32 1.40 10.74
CA GLY A 231 17.73 0.88 11.97
C GLY A 231 16.20 1.02 12.05
N ASP A 232 15.63 0.68 13.22
CA ASP A 232 14.16 0.67 13.45
C ASP A 232 13.51 2.07 13.51
N GLY A 233 14.31 3.12 13.35
CA GLY A 233 13.85 4.51 13.31
C GLY A 233 13.32 5.07 14.63
N LYS A 234 13.39 4.33 15.75
CA LYS A 234 12.88 4.82 17.06
C LYS A 234 13.63 6.06 17.54
N ASP A 235 14.94 6.11 17.35
CA ASP A 235 15.77 7.26 17.75
C ASP A 235 15.46 8.54 16.95
N LEU A 236 14.78 8.39 15.80
CA LEU A 236 14.38 9.51 14.94
C LEU A 236 13.00 10.07 15.29
N ARG A 237 12.20 9.33 16.08
CA ARG A 237 10.87 9.75 16.53
C ARG A 237 11.03 10.87 17.57
N LEU A 238 10.37 12.01 17.34
CA LEU A 238 10.28 13.10 18.34
C LEU A 238 9.12 12.90 19.31
N PHE A 239 8.12 12.14 18.88
CA PHE A 239 6.90 11.82 19.59
C PHE A 239 6.83 10.32 19.78
N HIS A 240 6.46 9.88 20.98
CA HIS A 240 6.48 8.46 21.34
C HIS A 240 5.14 7.76 21.06
N SER A 241 4.09 8.54 20.82
CA SER A 241 2.73 8.09 20.54
C SER A 241 2.10 9.01 19.48
N PHE A 242 0.99 8.57 18.89
CA PHE A 242 0.14 9.42 18.06
C PHE A 242 -1.04 9.91 18.89
N GLU A 243 -0.97 11.17 19.31
CA GLU A 243 -1.91 11.74 20.27
C GLU A 243 -2.57 13.01 19.76
N GLU A 244 -3.63 13.40 20.43
CA GLU A 244 -4.23 14.68 20.16
C GLU A 244 -3.57 15.76 21.00
N LEU A 245 -3.10 16.81 20.33
CA LEU A 245 -2.51 17.96 20.99
C LEU A 245 -3.63 18.96 21.33
N LEU A 246 -4.01 18.99 22.60
CA LEU A 246 -4.94 19.97 23.15
C LEU A 246 -4.13 21.14 23.71
N LEU A 247 -4.27 22.32 23.10
CA LEU A 247 -3.73 23.57 23.61
C LEU A 247 -4.89 24.40 24.14
N GLU A 248 -4.74 24.98 25.33
CA GLU A 248 -5.80 25.78 25.95
C GLU A 248 -6.06 27.03 25.10
N ALA A 249 -7.29 27.17 24.61
CA ALA A 249 -7.70 28.33 23.81
C ALA A 249 -7.61 29.61 24.66
N HIS A 250 -7.09 30.70 24.08
CA HIS A 250 -7.08 31.99 24.75
C HIS A 250 -8.41 32.71 24.48
N GLY A 251 -9.15 33.05 25.54
CA GLY A 251 -10.10 34.16 25.54
C GLY A 251 -11.56 33.80 25.81
N ASP A 252 -12.11 34.51 26.80
CA ASP A 252 -13.53 34.59 27.18
C ASP A 252 -14.31 35.47 26.17
N TYR A 253 -14.18 35.18 24.87
CA TYR A 253 -14.87 35.94 23.81
C TYR A 253 -16.20 35.27 23.50
N GLY A 254 -17.26 35.90 24.00
CA GLY A 254 -18.61 35.38 24.01
C GLY A 254 -19.20 34.93 22.67
N LEU A 255 -20.13 33.98 22.80
CA LEU A 255 -21.31 33.77 21.96
C LEU A 255 -21.12 33.45 20.45
N ARG A 256 -19.91 33.16 19.97
CA ARG A 256 -19.72 32.52 18.64
C ARG A 256 -18.63 31.45 18.70
N ASN A 257 -18.95 30.27 18.14
CA ASN A 257 -18.14 29.05 18.03
C ASN A 257 -16.81 29.22 17.23
N ASP A 258 -15.99 30.23 17.51
CA ASP A 258 -14.69 30.41 16.86
C ASP A 258 -13.57 29.86 17.77
N TYR A 259 -13.40 28.54 17.71
CA TYR A 259 -12.39 27.78 18.47
C TYR A 259 -10.98 28.03 17.90
N HIS A 260 -10.39 29.18 18.24
CA HIS A 260 -9.05 29.56 17.83
C HIS A 260 -7.99 28.95 18.77
N MET A 261 -7.07 28.19 18.19
CA MET A 261 -5.96 27.59 18.94
C MET A 261 -4.89 28.61 19.29
N ASN A 262 -4.29 28.46 20.48
CA ASN A 262 -3.23 29.34 20.93
C ASN A 262 -1.92 29.04 20.19
N LEU A 263 -1.68 29.79 19.10
CA LEU A 263 -0.46 29.67 18.29
C LEU A 263 0.82 29.97 19.09
N GLY A 264 0.72 30.77 20.16
CA GLY A 264 1.84 31.03 21.08
C GLY A 264 2.24 29.78 21.85
N GLN A 265 1.27 29.07 22.43
CA GLN A 265 1.52 27.77 23.08
C GLN A 265 2.00 26.71 22.07
N PHE A 266 1.49 26.73 20.84
CA PHE A 266 1.98 25.84 19.78
C PHE A 266 3.46 26.11 19.43
N LEU A 267 3.87 27.39 19.38
CA LEU A 267 5.26 27.77 19.17
C LEU A 267 6.15 27.32 20.34
N GLU A 268 5.70 27.47 21.59
CA GLU A 268 6.42 26.96 22.76
C GLU A 268 6.56 25.44 22.75
N PHE A 269 5.51 24.73 22.35
CA PHE A 269 5.54 23.29 22.13
C PHE A 269 6.60 22.92 21.09
N LEU A 270 6.62 23.58 19.92
CA LEU A 270 7.63 23.33 18.89
C LEU A 270 9.06 23.64 19.37
N LYS A 271 9.27 24.71 20.15
CA LYS A 271 10.57 25.03 20.76
C LYS A 271 11.05 23.94 21.71
N LYS A 272 10.15 23.37 22.53
CA LYS A 272 10.47 22.23 23.41
C LYS A 272 10.98 21.02 22.62
N HIS A 273 10.46 20.82 21.42
CA HIS A 273 10.86 19.74 20.50
C HIS A 273 11.94 20.15 19.49
N LYS A 274 12.55 21.35 19.61
CA LYS A 274 13.57 21.90 18.69
C LYS A 274 13.12 21.95 17.22
N ARG A 275 11.87 22.33 16.99
CA ARG A 275 11.23 22.43 15.66
C ARG A 275 10.58 23.79 15.42
N GLU A 276 11.14 24.87 15.99
CA GLU A 276 10.58 26.21 15.81
C GLU A 276 10.55 26.69 14.34
N HIS A 277 11.46 26.21 13.49
CA HIS A 277 11.51 26.57 12.07
C HIS A 277 10.24 26.15 11.31
N VAL A 278 9.61 25.06 11.74
CA VAL A 278 8.37 24.54 11.14
C VAL A 278 7.22 25.51 11.31
N PHE A 279 7.19 26.28 12.40
CA PHE A 279 6.16 27.30 12.64
C PHE A 279 6.14 28.32 11.49
N GLN A 280 7.31 28.78 11.06
CA GLN A 280 7.44 29.72 9.95
C GLN A 280 6.95 29.11 8.63
N ILE A 281 7.28 27.84 8.38
CA ILE A 281 6.90 27.13 7.15
C ILE A 281 5.38 26.87 7.09
N LEU A 282 4.75 26.50 8.21
CA LEU A 282 3.32 26.22 8.29
C LEU A 282 2.46 27.46 8.03
N PHE A 283 2.89 28.62 8.53
CA PHE A 283 2.14 29.87 8.45
C PHE A 283 2.64 30.86 7.39
N GLY A 284 3.75 30.55 6.71
CA GLY A 284 4.33 31.41 5.69
C GLY A 284 4.87 32.74 6.24
N ILE A 285 5.32 32.75 7.50
CA ILE A 285 5.92 33.93 8.12
C ILE A 285 7.39 33.94 7.72
N GLU A 286 7.74 34.60 6.62
CA GLU A 286 9.13 34.89 6.28
C GLU A 286 9.75 35.67 7.44
N SER A 287 10.80 35.11 8.04
CA SER A 287 11.69 35.92 8.86
C SER A 287 12.31 36.94 7.90
N LYS A 288 11.98 38.22 8.08
CA LYS A 288 12.95 39.25 7.76
C LYS A 288 14.16 38.95 8.64
N SER A 289 15.15 38.28 8.08
CA SER A 289 16.49 38.19 8.63
C SER A 289 16.88 39.61 9.01
N SER A 290 16.83 39.91 10.30
CA SER A 290 17.35 41.15 10.83
C SER A 290 18.86 40.99 10.79
N GLU A 291 19.48 41.40 9.69
CA GLU A 291 20.87 41.83 9.73
C GLU A 291 20.92 43.06 10.63
N SER A 292 21.41 42.87 11.85
CA SER A 292 22.06 43.85 12.71
C SER A 292 22.77 43.12 13.84
#